data_AF-A0ABC9VG02-F1
#
_entry.id   AF-A0ABC9VG02-F1
#
_cell.length_a   1.000
_cell.length_b   1.000
_cell.length_c   1.000
_cell.angle_alpha   90.00
_cell.angle_beta   90.00
_cell.angle_gamma   90.00
#
_symmetry.space_group_name_H-M   'P 1'
#
loop_
_entity.id
_entity.type
_entity.pdbx_description
1 polymer ?
#
loop_
_entity_poly.entity_id
_entity_poly.type
_entity_poly.pdbx_seq_one_letter_code
_entity_poly.pdbx_strand_id
1 'polypeptide(L)'
;MPMIVEPYLLPVQILPVRVTSPTVNLYYPQVTGLRDIQIQQHMNQLIYQQFHSIIKQQDYYENPTQTEMTGIYEIKTNERGILSLTQSNYTYIYMHANGLTITKSLTFDTRTGKSYTMNLSHLHSMKRWEFLTISIEEASAQKKAVSFHSMPTSEIFLMGPVSNIGITPMGRSNPSTTSCLRNP
;
A
#
# COMPACT_ATOMS: atom_id res chain seq x y z
N MET A 1 -46.73 10.11 -18.93
CA MET A 1 -45.51 10.72 -18.38
C MET A 1 -44.35 10.31 -19.26
N PRO A 2 -43.63 11.23 -19.92
CA PRO A 2 -42.44 10.82 -20.65
C PRO A 2 -41.36 10.44 -19.63
N MET A 3 -40.84 9.23 -19.77
CA MET A 3 -39.60 8.82 -19.12
C MET A 3 -38.52 9.80 -19.60
N ILE A 4 -37.97 10.61 -18.69
CA ILE A 4 -36.74 11.34 -18.97
C ILE A 4 -35.66 10.26 -19.08
N VAL A 5 -35.37 9.85 -20.30
CA VAL A 5 -34.21 9.01 -20.58
C VAL A 5 -33.02 9.92 -20.36
N GLU A 6 -32.34 9.82 -19.22
CA GLU A 6 -31.03 10.46 -19.09
C GLU A 6 -30.19 9.97 -20.27
N PRO A 7 -29.63 10.88 -21.11
CA PRO A 7 -28.84 10.46 -22.24
C PRO A 7 -27.70 9.58 -21.75
N TYR A 8 -27.51 8.41 -22.38
CA TYR A 8 -26.42 7.51 -22.04
C TYR A 8 -25.09 8.26 -22.15
N LEU A 9 -24.48 8.55 -21.00
CA LEU A 9 -23.19 9.21 -20.95
C LEU A 9 -22.10 8.18 -21.23
N LEU A 10 -21.43 8.37 -22.36
CA LEU A 10 -20.28 7.55 -22.73
C LEU A 10 -19.12 7.79 -21.76
N PRO A 11 -18.27 6.77 -21.52
CA PRO A 11 -17.00 6.95 -20.83
C PRO A 11 -16.19 8.10 -21.42
N VAL A 12 -15.58 8.92 -20.57
CA VAL A 12 -14.68 9.98 -21.04
C VAL A 12 -13.35 9.37 -21.49
N GLN A 13 -12.70 9.98 -22.46
CA GLN A 13 -11.41 9.48 -22.92
C GLN A 13 -10.32 9.89 -21.94
N ILE A 14 -9.39 8.97 -21.66
CA ILE A 14 -8.26 9.19 -20.76
C ILE A 14 -6.97 8.99 -21.56
N LEU A 15 -6.13 10.03 -21.58
CA LEU A 15 -4.81 9.98 -22.18
C LEU A 15 -3.76 9.91 -21.06
N PRO A 16 -2.87 8.91 -21.03
CA PRO A 16 -1.73 8.91 -20.12
C PRO A 16 -0.73 9.99 -20.49
N VAL A 17 -0.33 10.80 -19.52
CA VAL A 17 0.79 11.74 -19.63
C VAL A 17 1.96 11.18 -18.84
N ARG A 18 3.13 11.11 -19.47
CA ARG A 18 4.37 10.63 -18.86
C ARG A 18 5.25 11.81 -18.45
N VAL A 19 5.72 11.80 -17.20
CA VAL A 19 6.75 12.71 -16.69
C VAL A 19 7.96 11.86 -16.31
N THR A 20 9.11 12.12 -16.93
CA THR A 20 10.29 11.28 -16.73
C THR A 20 11.58 12.09 -16.66
N SER A 21 12.50 11.61 -15.82
CA SER A 21 13.89 12.03 -15.68
C SER A 21 14.72 10.79 -15.29
N PRO A 22 16.06 10.87 -15.12
CA PRO A 22 16.88 9.69 -14.83
C PRO A 22 16.41 8.83 -13.64
N THR A 23 15.87 9.46 -12.58
CA THR A 23 15.38 8.77 -11.36
C THR A 23 13.85 8.82 -11.22
N VAL A 24 13.14 9.36 -12.22
CA VAL A 24 11.70 9.62 -12.15
C VAL A 24 10.98 8.98 -13.33
N ASN A 25 9.94 8.22 -13.03
CA ASN A 25 9.03 7.66 -14.03
C ASN A 25 7.60 7.71 -13.52
N LEU A 26 6.87 8.76 -13.90
CA LEU A 26 5.52 9.04 -13.43
C LEU A 26 4.53 9.04 -14.58
N TYR A 27 3.34 8.52 -14.32
CA TYR A 27 2.19 8.62 -15.19
C TYR A 27 1.02 9.24 -14.45
N TYR A 28 0.37 10.23 -15.08
CA TYR A 28 -0.91 10.76 -14.61
C TYR A 28 -1.91 10.85 -15.77
N PRO A 29 -3.22 10.78 -15.49
CA PRO A 29 -4.23 10.81 -16.54
C PRO A 29 -4.57 12.24 -16.95
N GLN A 30 -4.92 12.42 -18.22
CA GLN A 30 -5.57 13.63 -18.71
C GLN A 30 -6.90 13.24 -19.36
N VAL A 31 -7.96 13.95 -18.99
CA VAL A 31 -9.30 13.81 -19.56
C VAL A 31 -9.35 14.55 -20.90
N THR A 32 -9.90 13.90 -21.92
CA THR A 32 -10.05 14.45 -23.27
C THR A 32 -11.41 14.08 -23.89
N GLY A 33 -11.78 14.79 -24.96
CA GLY A 33 -13.00 14.52 -25.74
C GLY A 33 -14.31 14.95 -25.08
N LEU A 34 -14.28 15.80 -24.05
CA LEU A 34 -15.50 16.36 -23.47
C LEU A 34 -16.09 17.44 -24.38
N ARG A 35 -17.42 17.47 -24.46
CA ARG A 35 -18.14 18.50 -25.22
C ARG A 35 -17.93 19.89 -24.64
N ASP A 36 -17.86 19.99 -23.31
CA ASP A 36 -17.56 21.23 -22.61
C ASP A 36 -16.07 21.29 -22.25
N ILE A 37 -15.36 22.19 -22.92
CA ILE A 37 -13.93 22.38 -22.76
C ILE A 37 -13.59 22.99 -21.40
N GLN A 38 -14.46 23.82 -20.81
CA GLN A 38 -14.22 24.42 -19.51
C GLN A 38 -14.25 23.35 -18.41
N ILE A 39 -15.21 22.43 -18.50
CA ILE A 39 -15.29 21.28 -17.59
C ILE A 39 -14.06 20.38 -17.73
N GLN A 40 -13.65 20.10 -18.97
CA GLN A 40 -12.44 19.33 -19.24
C GLN A 40 -11.19 19.97 -18.61
N GLN A 41 -11.01 21.28 -18.81
CA GLN A 41 -9.88 22.03 -18.27
C GLN A 41 -9.91 22.03 -16.74
N HIS A 42 -11.08 22.24 -16.13
CA HIS A 42 -11.24 22.21 -14.69
C HIS A 42 -10.87 20.83 -14.09
N MET A 43 -11.38 19.74 -14.67
CA MET A 43 -11.03 18.39 -14.24
C MET A 43 -9.52 18.12 -14.37
N ASN A 44 -8.92 18.49 -15.50
CA ASN A 44 -7.49 18.30 -15.73
C ASN A 44 -6.63 19.13 -14.78
N GLN A 45 -7.06 20.34 -14.44
CA GLN A 45 -6.39 21.17 -13.44
C GLN A 45 -6.40 20.49 -12.06
N LEU A 46 -7.53 19.94 -11.63
CA LEU A 46 -7.63 19.23 -10.35
C LEU A 46 -6.77 17.94 -10.33
N ILE A 47 -6.76 17.18 -11.43
CA ILE A 47 -5.92 15.97 -11.57
C ILE A 47 -4.43 16.34 -11.48
N TYR A 48 -4.02 17.41 -12.16
CA TYR A 48 -2.64 17.92 -12.13
C TYR A 48 -2.26 18.46 -10.75
N GLN A 49 -3.14 19.21 -10.09
CA GLN A 49 -2.91 19.72 -8.74
C GLN A 49 -2.71 18.58 -7.74
N GLN A 50 -3.53 17.52 -7.82
CA GLN A 50 -3.34 16.36 -6.94
C GLN A 50 -2.02 15.64 -7.23
N PHE A 51 -1.68 15.41 -8.50
CA PHE A 51 -0.41 14.84 -8.92
C PHE A 51 0.77 15.62 -8.33
N HIS A 52 0.79 16.93 -8.52
CA HIS A 52 1.83 17.80 -7.94
C HIS A 52 1.83 17.80 -6.42
N SER A 53 0.67 17.71 -5.77
CA SER A 53 0.60 17.63 -4.30
C SER A 53 1.28 16.39 -3.75
N ILE A 54 1.20 15.26 -4.47
CA ILE A 54 1.84 14.01 -4.06
C ILE A 54 3.37 14.15 -4.17
N ILE A 55 3.86 14.66 -5.31
CA ILE A 55 5.29 14.90 -5.52
C ILE A 55 5.85 15.86 -4.46
N LYS A 56 5.13 16.97 -4.20
CA LYS A 56 5.55 17.96 -3.21
C LYS A 56 5.58 17.37 -1.79
N GLN A 57 4.66 16.48 -1.45
CA GLN A 57 4.60 15.85 -0.12
C GLN A 57 5.71 14.81 0.11
N GLN A 58 6.41 14.39 -0.95
CA GLN A 58 7.54 13.45 -0.87
C GLN A 58 8.89 14.17 -1.02
N ASP A 59 8.90 15.49 -0.85
CA ASP A 59 10.09 16.35 -0.80
C ASP A 59 11.06 16.20 -1.99
N TYR A 60 10.55 15.76 -3.14
CA TYR A 60 11.36 15.51 -4.34
C TYR A 60 12.16 16.75 -4.78
N TYR A 61 11.58 17.94 -4.62
CA TYR A 61 12.24 19.19 -5.01
C TYR A 61 13.43 19.56 -4.12
N GLU A 62 13.55 18.97 -2.93
CA GLU A 62 14.65 19.23 -2.00
C GLU A 62 15.87 18.35 -2.32
N ASN A 63 15.65 17.10 -2.74
CA ASN A 63 16.74 16.13 -2.99
C ASN A 63 16.54 15.31 -4.28
N PRO A 64 16.43 15.94 -5.47
CA PRO A 64 16.02 15.24 -6.69
C PRO A 64 17.01 14.18 -7.18
N THR A 65 18.31 14.33 -6.90
CA THR A 65 19.36 13.36 -7.32
C THR A 65 19.49 12.16 -6.40
N GLN A 66 18.94 12.24 -5.19
CA GLN A 66 18.98 11.16 -4.19
C GLN A 66 17.62 10.46 -4.05
N THR A 67 16.65 10.85 -4.88
CA THR A 67 15.27 10.39 -4.79
C THR A 67 14.90 9.65 -6.07
N GLU A 68 14.56 8.37 -5.92
CA GLU A 68 13.91 7.57 -6.96
C GLU A 68 12.40 7.63 -6.79
N MET A 69 11.69 7.83 -7.89
CA MET A 69 10.25 8.06 -7.86
C MET A 69 9.54 7.33 -9.00
N THR A 70 8.60 6.45 -8.66
CA THR A 70 7.76 5.72 -9.61
C THR A 70 6.30 5.91 -9.27
N GLY A 71 5.51 6.38 -10.23
CA GLY A 71 4.12 6.71 -10.00
C GLY A 71 3.23 6.32 -11.15
N ILE A 72 2.02 5.90 -10.79
CA ILE A 72 1.00 5.41 -11.71
C ILE A 72 -0.36 5.99 -11.35
N TYR A 73 -1.31 5.84 -12.26
CA TYR A 73 -2.71 6.06 -11.97
C TYR A 73 -3.53 4.83 -12.32
N GLU A 74 -4.69 4.71 -11.69
CA GLU A 74 -5.67 3.67 -11.99
C GLU A 74 -7.04 4.29 -12.12
N ILE A 75 -7.79 3.90 -13.16
CA ILE A 75 -9.19 4.27 -13.31
C ILE A 75 -10.03 3.24 -12.55
N LYS A 76 -10.82 3.72 -11.58
CA LYS A 76 -11.72 2.88 -10.77
C LYS A 76 -13.13 2.84 -11.35
N THR A 77 -13.57 3.93 -11.98
CA THR A 77 -14.87 4.04 -12.64
C THR A 77 -14.79 5.08 -13.75
N ASN A 78 -15.43 4.83 -14.88
CA ASN A 78 -15.55 5.78 -15.97
C ASN A 78 -16.85 5.51 -16.75
N GLU A 79 -17.96 5.60 -16.05
CA GLU A 79 -19.26 5.16 -16.58
C GLU A 79 -20.36 6.08 -16.05
N ARG A 80 -21.45 6.20 -16.82
CA ARG A 80 -22.68 6.90 -16.40
C ARG A 80 -22.42 8.33 -15.88
N GLY A 81 -21.47 9.01 -16.51
CA GLY A 81 -21.10 10.36 -16.15
C GLY A 81 -20.21 10.49 -14.92
N ILE A 82 -19.73 9.39 -14.34
CA ILE A 82 -18.83 9.39 -13.18
C ILE A 82 -17.44 8.91 -13.59
N LEU A 83 -16.43 9.74 -13.32
CA LEU A 83 -15.02 9.36 -13.44
C LEU A 83 -14.41 9.27 -12.04
N SER A 84 -13.89 8.12 -11.65
CA SER A 84 -13.12 7.93 -10.42
C SER A 84 -11.75 7.34 -10.73
N LEU A 85 -10.71 7.92 -10.13
CA LEU A 85 -9.33 7.51 -10.34
C LEU A 85 -8.50 7.64 -9.07
N THR A 86 -7.42 6.87 -9.02
CA THR A 86 -6.38 6.97 -7.99
C THR A 86 -5.04 7.31 -8.62
N GLN A 87 -4.25 8.15 -7.95
CA GLN A 87 -2.85 8.41 -8.27
C GLN A 87 -2.02 7.87 -7.11
N SER A 88 -1.03 7.03 -7.42
CA SER A 88 -0.14 6.41 -6.45
C SER A 88 1.30 6.70 -6.84
N ASN A 89 2.11 7.13 -5.87
CA ASN A 89 3.51 7.45 -6.09
C ASN A 89 4.39 6.82 -5.01
N TYR A 90 5.27 5.93 -5.42
CA TYR A 90 6.31 5.34 -4.59
C TYR A 90 7.58 6.18 -4.71
N THR A 91 8.17 6.52 -3.57
CA THR A 91 9.43 7.24 -3.48
C THR A 91 10.41 6.47 -2.62
N TYR A 92 11.67 6.42 -3.05
CA TYR A 92 12.79 5.91 -2.27
C TYR A 92 13.89 6.96 -2.22
N ILE A 93 14.27 7.36 -1.01
CA ILE A 93 15.36 8.32 -0.79
C ILE A 93 16.60 7.53 -0.38
N TYR A 94 17.72 7.80 -1.03
CA TYR A 94 19.00 7.17 -0.71
C TYR A 94 19.33 7.36 0.78
N MET A 95 19.82 6.31 1.44
CA MET A 95 20.06 6.23 2.89
C MET A 95 18.82 6.07 3.79
N HIS A 96 17.61 6.06 3.24
CA HIS A 96 16.41 5.71 4.00
C HIS A 96 16.21 4.18 3.99
N ALA A 97 15.72 3.63 5.10
CA ALA A 97 15.53 2.19 5.25
C ALA A 97 14.33 1.66 4.45
N ASN A 98 13.31 2.48 4.23
CA ASN A 98 12.08 2.12 3.53
C ASN A 98 11.68 3.21 2.54
N GLY A 99 11.05 2.80 1.44
CA GLY A 99 10.34 3.74 0.57
C GLY A 99 8.98 4.14 1.14
N LEU A 100 8.42 5.22 0.61
CA LEU A 100 7.13 5.77 0.98
C LEU A 100 6.19 5.75 -0.23
N THR A 101 4.99 5.20 -0.06
CA THR A 101 3.91 5.30 -1.06
C THR A 101 2.85 6.28 -0.58
N ILE A 102 2.51 7.25 -1.43
CA ILE A 102 1.35 8.13 -1.24
C ILE A 102 0.32 7.86 -2.32
N THR A 103 -0.92 7.59 -1.91
CA THR A 103 -2.06 7.38 -2.81
C THR A 103 -3.16 8.38 -2.50
N LYS A 104 -3.66 9.07 -3.53
CA LYS A 104 -4.84 9.96 -3.43
C LYS A 104 -5.87 9.63 -4.51
N SER A 105 -7.13 9.94 -4.25
CA SER A 105 -8.25 9.65 -5.14
C SER A 105 -9.03 10.90 -5.53
N LEU A 106 -9.53 10.91 -6.76
CA LEU A 106 -10.45 11.92 -7.26
C LEU A 106 -11.66 11.22 -7.86
N THR A 107 -12.85 11.77 -7.60
CA THR A 107 -14.09 11.34 -8.25
C THR A 107 -14.79 12.58 -8.80
N PHE A 108 -15.27 12.52 -10.03
CA PHE A 108 -15.89 13.64 -10.74
C PHE A 108 -17.26 13.25 -11.28
N ASP A 109 -18.21 14.19 -11.24
CA ASP A 109 -19.31 14.21 -12.19
C ASP A 109 -18.81 14.89 -13.48
N THR A 110 -18.76 14.15 -14.57
CA THR A 110 -18.20 14.57 -15.87
C THR A 110 -19.08 15.57 -16.64
N ARG A 111 -20.34 15.77 -16.23
CA ARG A 111 -21.25 16.78 -16.82
C ARG A 111 -21.09 18.15 -16.19
N THR A 112 -20.64 18.20 -14.94
CA THR A 112 -20.53 19.43 -14.16
C THR A 112 -19.09 19.78 -13.79
N GLY A 113 -18.18 18.81 -13.87
CA GLY A 113 -16.80 18.94 -13.38
C GLY A 113 -16.67 18.86 -11.85
N LYS A 114 -17.79 18.70 -11.12
CA LYS A 114 -17.78 18.69 -9.66
C LYS A 114 -16.96 17.52 -9.14
N SER A 115 -15.93 17.81 -8.34
CA SER A 115 -15.12 16.80 -7.67
C SER A 115 -15.68 16.43 -6.30
N TYR A 116 -15.62 15.15 -5.98
CA TYR A 116 -15.89 14.58 -4.66
C TYR A 116 -14.58 14.01 -4.13
N THR A 117 -14.05 14.64 -3.08
CA THR A 117 -12.88 14.12 -2.38
C THR A 117 -13.32 13.12 -1.33
N MET A 118 -12.94 11.86 -1.48
CA MET A 118 -13.06 10.89 -0.39
C MET A 118 -11.87 11.08 0.53
N ASN A 119 -12.08 11.82 1.62
CA ASN A 119 -11.02 12.05 2.59
C ASN A 119 -10.79 10.77 3.41
N LEU A 120 -9.75 10.02 3.05
CA LEU A 120 -9.40 8.77 3.72
C LEU A 120 -8.96 8.99 5.19
N SER A 121 -8.55 10.21 5.58
CA SER A 121 -8.17 10.50 6.97
C SER A 121 -9.36 10.47 7.95
N HIS A 122 -10.61 10.55 7.44
CA HIS A 122 -11.81 10.43 8.27
C HIS A 122 -12.25 8.98 8.54
N LEU A 123 -11.64 7.96 7.91
CA LEU A 123 -11.94 6.56 8.25
C LEU A 123 -11.30 6.11 9.57
N HIS A 124 -10.47 6.94 10.22
CA HIS A 124 -9.94 6.66 11.55
C HIS A 124 -11.00 6.70 12.66
N SER A 125 -12.21 7.23 12.39
CA SER A 125 -13.29 7.33 13.40
C SER A 125 -14.35 6.22 13.33
N MET A 126 -14.32 5.31 12.36
CA MET A 126 -15.31 4.23 12.31
C MET A 126 -14.74 2.99 12.98
N LYS A 127 -15.42 2.52 14.04
CA LYS A 127 -15.24 1.23 14.72
C LYS A 127 -15.40 0.04 13.74
N ARG A 128 -14.45 -0.11 12.83
CA ARG A 128 -14.30 -1.19 11.85
C ARG A 128 -12.82 -1.61 11.71
N TRP A 129 -11.99 -1.22 12.67
CA TRP A 129 -10.55 -1.49 12.68
C TRP A 129 -10.17 -2.82 13.34
N GLU A 130 -11.02 -3.41 14.19
CA GLU A 130 -10.74 -4.72 14.79
C GLU A 130 -10.85 -5.86 13.74
N PHE A 131 -11.83 -5.80 12.85
CA PHE A 131 -12.04 -6.84 11.84
C PHE A 131 -11.01 -6.84 10.70
N LEU A 132 -10.56 -5.67 10.25
CA LEU A 132 -9.59 -5.58 9.15
C LEU A 132 -8.17 -5.97 9.60
N THR A 133 -7.83 -5.77 10.87
CA THR A 133 -6.51 -6.12 11.40
C THR A 133 -6.31 -7.64 11.36
N ILE A 134 -7.31 -8.42 11.78
CA ILE A 134 -7.28 -9.89 11.79
C ILE A 134 -7.12 -10.44 10.35
N SER A 135 -7.85 -9.89 9.37
CA SER A 135 -7.77 -10.37 7.98
C SER A 135 -6.45 -10.02 7.29
N ILE A 136 -5.81 -8.89 7.62
CA ILE A 136 -4.52 -8.51 7.04
C ILE A 136 -3.41 -9.40 7.61
N GLU A 137 -3.45 -9.70 8.90
CA GLU A 137 -2.45 -10.58 9.54
C GLU A 137 -2.57 -12.02 9.02
N GLU A 138 -3.79 -12.58 8.93
CA GLU A 138 -4.04 -13.90 8.34
C GLU A 138 -3.57 -13.98 6.87
N ALA A 139 -3.86 -12.96 6.06
CA ALA A 139 -3.42 -12.93 4.66
C ALA A 139 -1.88 -12.85 4.54
N SER A 140 -1.21 -12.15 5.47
CA SER A 140 0.26 -12.07 5.51
C SER A 140 0.91 -13.37 6.00
N ALA A 141 0.27 -14.06 6.95
CA ALA A 141 0.72 -15.36 7.45
C ALA A 141 0.58 -16.46 6.38
N GLN A 142 -0.49 -16.45 5.60
CA GLN A 142 -0.67 -17.37 4.46
C GLN A 142 0.35 -17.12 3.35
N LYS A 143 0.62 -15.85 2.98
CA LYS A 143 1.67 -15.53 2.00
C LYS A 143 3.06 -15.97 2.46
N LYS A 144 3.37 -15.89 3.76
CA LYS A 144 4.65 -16.35 4.32
C LYS A 144 4.73 -17.88 4.35
N ALA A 145 3.65 -18.60 4.70
CA ALA A 145 3.62 -20.06 4.74
C ALA A 145 3.78 -20.73 3.35
N VAL A 146 3.28 -20.08 2.30
CA VAL A 146 3.44 -20.55 0.90
C VAL A 146 4.90 -20.44 0.43
N SER A 147 5.69 -19.50 0.98
CA SER A 147 7.10 -19.35 0.61
C SER A 147 8.03 -20.41 1.22
N PHE A 148 7.64 -21.09 2.31
CA PHE A 148 8.50 -22.09 2.98
C PHE A 148 8.41 -23.52 2.39
N HIS A 149 7.50 -23.77 1.43
CA HIS A 149 7.28 -25.11 0.85
C HIS A 149 7.95 -25.33 -0.52
N SER A 150 8.97 -24.55 -0.86
CA SER A 150 9.76 -24.78 -2.09
C SER A 150 11.26 -24.89 -1.80
N MET A 151 11.65 -26.01 -1.18
CA MET A 151 13.02 -26.53 -1.26
C MET A 151 12.96 -27.91 -1.92
N PRO A 152 13.70 -28.19 -3.00
CA PRO A 152 13.75 -29.53 -3.59
C PRO A 152 14.51 -30.50 -2.68
N THR A 153 13.88 -31.64 -2.42
CA THR A 153 14.38 -32.75 -1.61
C THR A 153 15.50 -33.50 -2.34
N SER A 154 16.74 -33.04 -2.21
CA SER A 154 17.91 -33.85 -2.55
C SER A 154 19.10 -33.49 -1.68
N GLU A 155 19.05 -33.90 -0.42
CA GLU A 155 20.22 -34.28 0.41
C GLU A 155 19.72 -34.73 1.80
N ILE A 156 19.30 -35.99 1.89
CA ILE A 156 19.15 -36.71 3.17
C ILE A 156 20.03 -37.96 3.06
N PHE A 157 21.26 -37.90 3.57
CA PHE A 157 21.99 -39.07 4.02
C PHE A 157 23.14 -38.67 4.95
N LEU A 158 22.99 -38.88 6.26
CA LEU A 158 23.83 -39.82 7.04
C LEU A 158 23.41 -39.82 8.53
N MET A 159 22.91 -41.01 8.93
CA MET A 159 23.10 -41.69 10.22
C MET A 159 22.34 -41.25 11.49
N GLY A 160 21.26 -41.99 11.80
CA GLY A 160 21.31 -43.03 12.86
C GLY A 160 20.82 -42.68 14.29
N PRO A 161 19.88 -43.43 14.89
CA PRO A 161 19.24 -43.13 16.19
C PRO A 161 19.68 -44.03 17.36
N VAL A 162 19.59 -43.57 18.62
CA VAL A 162 19.43 -44.39 19.84
C VAL A 162 18.73 -43.53 20.92
N SER A 163 17.42 -43.68 21.14
CA SER A 163 16.71 -44.51 22.13
C SER A 163 16.53 -43.89 23.53
N ASN A 164 15.26 -43.86 23.94
CA ASN A 164 14.67 -43.47 25.23
C ASN A 164 15.26 -44.18 26.45
N ILE A 165 15.15 -43.52 27.63
CA ILE A 165 14.71 -43.98 28.98
C ILE A 165 14.83 -42.70 29.86
N GLY A 166 13.87 -42.16 30.62
CA GLY A 166 12.76 -42.72 31.36
C GLY A 166 13.02 -42.58 32.88
N ILE A 167 12.11 -41.90 33.60
CA ILE A 167 11.80 -41.99 35.05
C ILE A 167 12.42 -40.95 36.02
N THR A 168 11.55 -40.07 36.55
CA THR A 168 11.58 -39.38 37.87
C THR A 168 11.00 -40.31 38.97
N PRO A 169 11.35 -40.22 40.28
CA PRO A 169 10.70 -39.22 41.18
C PRO A 169 11.47 -38.73 42.44
N MET A 170 10.93 -37.65 43.00
CA MET A 170 10.97 -37.05 44.36
C MET A 170 11.98 -37.51 45.44
N GLY A 171 12.53 -36.51 46.17
CA GLY A 171 13.05 -36.65 47.53
C GLY A 171 13.46 -35.31 48.15
N ARG A 172 12.85 -34.94 49.28
CA ARG A 172 13.00 -33.67 50.02
C ARG A 172 13.76 -33.95 51.33
N SER A 173 14.88 -33.28 51.59
CA SER A 173 15.36 -32.99 52.97
C SER A 173 16.53 -31.99 52.96
N ASN A 174 16.39 -30.95 53.78
CA ASN A 174 17.45 -30.14 54.41
C ASN A 174 17.59 -30.68 55.87
N PRO A 175 18.49 -30.21 56.77
CA PRO A 175 19.56 -29.21 56.66
C PRO A 175 20.87 -29.61 57.42
N SER A 176 21.76 -28.62 57.61
CA SER A 176 22.62 -28.36 58.78
C SER A 176 24.15 -28.63 58.70
N THR A 177 24.89 -27.53 58.95
CA THR A 177 26.18 -27.37 59.67
C THR A 177 27.42 -28.13 59.13
N THR A 178 28.58 -27.49 58.89
CA THR A 178 29.43 -26.81 59.89
C THR A 178 30.53 -26.00 59.17
N SER A 179 30.82 -24.83 59.72
CA SER A 179 31.97 -23.96 59.40
C SER A 179 33.32 -24.63 59.70
N CYS A 180 34.40 -24.23 59.01
CA CYS A 180 35.60 -23.63 59.62
C CYS A 180 36.83 -23.65 58.70
N LEU A 181 37.45 -22.48 58.58
CA LEU A 181 38.91 -22.23 58.43
C LEU A 181 39.54 -22.69 57.09
N ARG A 182 40.41 -21.95 56.41
CA ARG A 182 41.40 -20.99 56.89
C ARG A 182 41.93 -20.18 55.67
N ASN A 183 42.10 -18.88 55.90
CA ASN A 183 43.00 -17.86 55.32
C ASN A 183 44.24 -18.34 54.53
N PRO A 184 44.88 -17.48 53.70
CA PRO A 184 45.20 -16.06 53.95
C PRO A 184 44.47 -15.00 53.14
#